data_AF-A0A962Q568-F1
#
_entry.id   AF-A0A962Q568-F1
#
_cell.length_a   1.000
_cell.length_b   1.000
_cell.length_c   1.000
_cell.angle_alpha   90.00
_cell.angle_beta   90.00
_cell.angle_gamma   90.00
#
_symmetry.space_group_name_H-M   'P 1'
#
loop_
_entity.id
_entity.type
_entity.pdbx_description
1 polymer ?
#
loop_
_entity_poly.entity_id
_entity_poly.type
_entity_poly.pdbx_seq_one_letter_code
_entity_poly.pdbx_strand_id
1 'polypeptide(L)'
;TLAKGRRRYVCLKRLDDALKPADRQVEQLFEPPARGAGDTYQAMLYAFGDGSWNGEIDAWRDGIADEEWQAITTDHRGCTNRRCAYFQSCPFFKARNNLTGTDVIVANHDLVLSDLGLGGGVVLPAPEESIYVFDEAHHLPEKTQNHFSARARLKGTMTWFDQVNTTVGTMTQRFERPAELLNLVTRLAKDTA
;
A
#
# COMPACT_ATOMS: atom_id res chain seq x y z
N THR A 1 -6.98 -18.35 13.57
CA THR A 1 -5.87 -17.61 12.93
C THR A 1 -6.14 -16.12 12.95
N LEU A 2 -5.11 -15.27 13.16
CA LEU A 2 -5.24 -13.81 13.24
C LEU A 2 -5.03 -13.17 11.86
N ALA A 3 -5.99 -12.37 11.40
CA ALA A 3 -5.92 -11.70 10.10
C ALA A 3 -5.46 -10.24 10.26
N LYS A 4 -4.21 -9.95 9.84
CA LYS A 4 -3.59 -8.61 9.97
C LYS A 4 -3.58 -7.84 8.65
N GLY A 5 -3.44 -6.51 8.73
CA GLY A 5 -3.33 -5.61 7.58
C GLY A 5 -1.95 -5.62 6.92
N ARG A 6 -1.85 -5.12 5.67
CA ARG A 6 -0.60 -5.09 4.88
C ARG A 6 0.56 -4.38 5.59
N ARG A 7 0.28 -3.32 6.36
CA ARG A 7 1.27 -2.56 7.13
C ARG A 7 1.97 -3.36 8.24
N ARG A 8 1.51 -4.57 8.54
CA ARG A 8 2.15 -5.47 9.51
C ARG A 8 3.11 -6.46 8.84
N TYR A 9 3.21 -6.43 7.51
CA TYR A 9 4.09 -7.29 6.74
C TYR A 9 5.10 -6.46 5.94
N VAL A 10 6.28 -7.02 5.74
CA VAL A 10 7.31 -6.42 4.90
C VAL A 10 6.93 -6.52 3.42
N CYS A 11 7.18 -5.46 2.66
CA CYS A 11 7.05 -5.47 1.21
C CYS A 11 8.40 -5.83 0.60
N LEU A 12 8.56 -7.08 0.15
CA LEU A 12 9.83 -7.56 -0.43
C LEU A 12 10.35 -6.68 -1.57
N LYS A 13 9.46 -6.08 -2.36
CA LYS A 13 9.85 -5.12 -3.40
C LYS A 13 10.53 -3.88 -2.79
N ARG A 14 9.91 -3.26 -1.79
CA ARG A 14 10.46 -2.05 -1.15
C ARG A 14 11.73 -2.36 -0.36
N LEU A 15 11.79 -3.55 0.25
CA LEU A 15 13.00 -4.03 0.92
C LEU A 15 14.16 -4.18 -0.06
N ASP A 16 13.92 -4.83 -1.21
CA ASP A 16 14.92 -4.98 -2.26
C ASP A 16 15.33 -3.64 -2.88
N ASP A 17 14.36 -2.76 -3.14
CA ASP A 17 14.62 -1.40 -3.65
C ASP A 17 15.42 -0.56 -2.64
N ALA A 18 15.21 -0.75 -1.33
CA ALA A 18 15.97 -0.06 -0.28
C ALA A 18 17.41 -0.58 -0.11
N LEU A 19 17.67 -1.83 -0.49
CA LEU A 19 19.00 -2.46 -0.45
C LEU A 19 19.81 -2.21 -1.73
N LYS A 20 19.16 -1.88 -2.85
CA LYS A 20 19.87 -1.51 -4.08
C LYS A 20 20.65 -0.21 -3.87
N PRO A 21 21.95 -0.16 -4.24
CA PRO A 21 22.70 1.07 -4.20
C PRO A 21 22.02 2.10 -5.12
N ALA A 22 21.61 3.23 -4.56
CA ALA A 22 20.98 4.28 -5.34
C ALA A 22 21.95 4.82 -6.40
N ASP A 23 21.65 4.61 -7.69
CA ASP A 23 22.16 5.47 -8.75
C ASP A 23 21.55 6.87 -8.55
N ARG A 24 22.28 7.71 -7.80
CA ARG A 24 21.87 9.03 -7.32
C ARG A 24 21.77 10.07 -8.45
N GLN A 25 20.83 9.97 -9.38
CA GLN A 25 20.58 11.08 -10.32
C GLN A 25 19.12 11.49 -10.54
N VAL A 26 18.13 10.74 -10.08
CA VAL A 26 16.72 11.15 -10.27
C VAL A 26 15.92 10.81 -9.02
N GLU A 27 15.04 11.72 -8.59
CA GLU A 27 14.11 11.59 -7.45
C GLU A 27 14.62 12.02 -6.06
N GLN A 28 14.98 13.30 -5.94
CA GLN A 28 14.89 14.03 -4.65
C GLN A 28 13.46 14.57 -4.42
N LEU A 29 12.44 13.72 -4.55
CA LEU A 29 11.04 14.09 -4.24
C LEU A 29 10.46 13.38 -3.02
N PHE A 30 11.17 12.40 -2.46
CA PHE A 30 10.81 11.72 -1.23
C PHE A 30 12.04 11.65 -0.31
N GLU A 31 11.80 11.76 1.00
CA GLU A 31 12.81 11.88 2.04
C GLU A 31 13.92 10.81 1.92
N PRO A 32 15.20 11.17 2.16
CA PRO A 32 16.30 10.22 2.06
C PRO A 32 16.11 9.09 3.08
N PRO A 33 16.36 7.82 2.70
CA PRO A 33 16.33 6.73 3.67
C PRO A 33 17.38 6.97 4.75
N ALA A 34 16.99 6.72 6.01
CA ALA A 34 17.85 6.86 7.18
C ALA A 34 19.16 6.08 6.96
N ARG A 35 20.29 6.79 7.05
CA ARG A 35 21.64 6.21 6.96
C ARG A 35 21.89 5.37 8.21
N GLY A 36 21.56 4.07 8.14
CA GLY A 36 21.73 3.12 9.24
C GLY A 36 20.94 1.82 9.05
N ALA A 37 19.87 1.83 8.25
CA ALA A 37 18.96 0.69 8.13
C ALA A 37 19.44 -0.47 7.24
N GLY A 38 20.58 -0.33 6.56
CA GLY A 38 21.07 -1.32 5.59
C GLY A 38 21.31 -2.70 6.19
N ASP A 39 21.95 -2.76 7.36
CA ASP A 39 22.27 -4.03 8.05
C ASP A 39 20.99 -4.74 8.51
N THR A 40 20.02 -3.98 9.07
CA THR A 40 18.71 -4.50 9.49
C THR A 40 17.92 -5.04 8.31
N TYR A 41 17.88 -4.31 7.19
CA TYR A 41 17.17 -4.76 5.98
C TYR A 41 17.79 -6.01 5.39
N GLN A 42 19.12 -6.11 5.42
CA GLN A 42 19.82 -7.27 4.94
C GLN A 42 19.58 -8.48 5.85
N ALA A 43 19.59 -8.31 7.17
CA ALA A 43 19.21 -9.35 8.13
C ALA A 43 17.77 -9.83 7.91
N MET A 44 16.82 -8.91 7.70
CA MET A 44 15.42 -9.23 7.38
C MET A 44 15.28 -10.04 6.09
N LEU A 45 16.03 -9.67 5.04
CA LEU A 45 16.01 -10.40 3.77
C LEU A 45 16.57 -11.82 3.93
N TYR A 46 17.67 -11.98 4.67
CA TYR A 46 18.25 -13.29 4.97
C TYR A 46 17.30 -14.16 5.79
N ALA A 47 16.74 -13.61 6.88
CA ALA A 47 15.81 -14.33 7.75
C ALA A 47 14.50 -14.72 7.04
N PHE A 48 14.06 -13.91 6.06
CA PHE A 48 12.94 -14.29 5.21
C PHE A 48 13.33 -15.39 4.21
N GLY A 49 14.55 -15.33 3.66
CA GLY A 49 15.07 -16.28 2.68
C GLY A 49 15.33 -17.67 3.24
N ASP A 50 15.80 -17.78 4.48
CA ASP A 50 16.04 -19.05 5.17
C ASP A 50 14.79 -19.62 5.88
N GLY A 51 13.71 -18.82 5.96
CA GLY A 51 12.44 -19.20 6.57
C GLY A 51 12.38 -19.05 8.09
N SER A 52 13.41 -18.49 8.73
CA SER A 52 13.41 -18.17 10.17
C SER A 52 12.44 -17.05 10.54
N TRP A 53 12.06 -16.22 9.57
CA TRP A 53 11.08 -15.15 9.72
C TRP A 53 9.99 -15.18 8.65
N ASN A 54 8.74 -14.98 9.05
CA ASN A 54 7.57 -15.02 8.18
C ASN A 54 7.25 -13.69 7.47
N GLY A 55 8.07 -12.64 7.69
CA GLY A 55 7.88 -11.32 7.12
C GLY A 55 6.92 -10.41 7.89
N GLU A 56 6.49 -10.80 9.08
CA GLU A 56 5.61 -10.01 9.96
C GLU A 56 6.41 -9.22 11.00
N ILE A 57 6.09 -7.93 11.18
CA ILE A 57 6.82 -7.08 12.14
C ILE A 57 6.79 -7.61 13.57
N ASP A 58 5.66 -8.17 14.01
CA ASP A 58 5.52 -8.71 15.37
C ASP A 58 6.36 -9.96 15.62
N ALA A 59 6.77 -10.65 14.56
CA ALA A 59 7.64 -11.82 14.63
C ALA A 59 9.13 -11.46 14.55
N TRP A 60 9.46 -10.18 14.28
CA TRP A 60 10.83 -9.70 14.20
C TRP A 60 11.39 -9.40 15.59
N ARG A 61 12.45 -10.11 16.00
CA ARG A 61 12.95 -10.07 17.39
C ARG A 61 13.82 -8.86 17.69
N ASP A 62 14.57 -8.37 16.71
CA ASP A 62 15.59 -7.34 16.93
C ASP A 62 15.00 -5.92 17.03
N GLY A 63 13.68 -5.80 16.83
CA GLY A 63 13.00 -4.51 16.73
C GLY A 63 13.38 -3.76 15.46
N ILE A 64 12.58 -2.76 15.11
CA ILE A 64 12.86 -1.84 14.01
C ILE A 64 12.20 -0.50 14.34
N ALA A 65 12.84 0.61 13.98
CA ALA A 65 12.25 1.93 14.16
C ALA A 65 11.04 2.10 13.22
N ASP A 66 10.01 2.83 13.66
CA ASP A 66 8.79 3.01 12.87
C ASP A 66 9.07 3.64 11.50
N GLU A 67 9.99 4.61 11.43
CA GLU A 67 10.39 5.29 10.19
C GLU A 67 11.04 4.31 9.19
N GLU A 68 11.91 3.42 9.66
CA GLU A 68 12.56 2.39 8.85
C GLU A 68 11.52 1.37 8.36
N TRP A 69 10.59 0.98 9.22
CA TRP A 69 9.51 0.08 8.84
C TRP A 69 8.57 0.70 7.79
N GLN A 70 8.21 1.98 7.92
CA GLN A 70 7.38 2.68 6.93
C GLN A 70 8.02 2.70 5.54
N ALA A 71 9.36 2.74 5.47
CA ALA A 71 10.08 2.68 4.21
C ALA A 71 9.93 1.32 3.50
N ILE A 72 9.89 0.22 4.26
CA ILE A 72 9.88 -1.15 3.72
C ILE A 72 8.51 -1.85 3.76
N THR A 73 7.48 -1.25 4.35
CA THR A 73 6.09 -1.74 4.28
C THR A 73 5.27 -0.99 3.25
N THR A 74 4.04 -1.44 2.99
CA THR A 74 3.11 -0.76 2.08
C THR A 74 1.66 -0.93 2.51
N ASP A 75 0.78 -0.07 2.01
CA ASP A 75 -0.66 -0.21 2.18
C ASP A 75 -1.35 -0.69 0.88
N HIS A 76 -2.68 -0.70 0.87
CA HIS A 76 -3.45 -1.14 -0.29
C HIS A 76 -3.28 -0.19 -1.49
N ARG A 77 -2.94 1.09 -1.28
CA ARG A 77 -2.80 2.08 -2.36
C ARG A 77 -1.46 1.96 -3.05
N GLY A 78 -0.41 1.67 -2.29
CA GLY A 78 0.94 1.44 -2.83
C GLY A 78 1.16 0.05 -3.43
N CYS A 79 0.27 -0.91 -3.17
CA CYS A 79 0.43 -2.30 -3.62
C CYS A 79 -0.13 -2.52 -5.04
N THR A 80 0.70 -3.04 -5.94
CA THR A 80 0.29 -3.41 -7.31
C THR A 80 -0.31 -4.82 -7.43
N ASN A 81 -0.50 -5.52 -6.30
CA ASN A 81 -1.13 -6.82 -6.20
C ASN A 81 -0.52 -7.85 -7.19
N ARG A 82 -1.33 -8.49 -8.05
CA ARG A 82 -0.90 -9.51 -9.02
C ARG A 82 0.14 -9.03 -10.04
N ARG A 83 0.33 -7.72 -10.22
CA ARG A 83 1.36 -7.16 -11.11
C ARG A 83 2.73 -7.07 -10.42
N CYS A 84 2.83 -7.37 -9.13
CA CYS A 84 4.09 -7.35 -8.40
C CYS A 84 4.93 -8.60 -8.73
N ALA A 85 6.22 -8.40 -9.05
CA ALA A 85 7.15 -9.51 -9.31
C ALA A 85 7.30 -10.46 -8.11
N TYR A 86 7.15 -9.94 -6.88
CA TYR A 86 7.26 -10.70 -5.64
C TYR A 86 5.91 -11.25 -5.14
N PHE A 87 4.86 -11.28 -5.97
CA PHE A 87 3.52 -11.68 -5.53
C PHE A 87 3.49 -13.10 -4.92
N GLN A 88 4.14 -14.07 -5.56
CA GLN A 88 4.16 -15.48 -5.12
C GLN A 88 4.88 -15.67 -3.78
N SER A 89 5.94 -14.89 -3.55
CA SER A 89 6.73 -14.92 -2.32
C SER A 89 6.25 -13.92 -1.27
N CYS A 90 5.18 -13.15 -1.53
CA CYS A 90 4.74 -12.06 -0.67
C CYS A 90 4.28 -12.56 0.72
N PRO A 91 4.89 -12.08 1.82
CA PRO A 91 4.52 -12.47 3.18
C PRO A 91 3.03 -12.30 3.49
N PHE A 92 2.48 -11.14 3.11
CA PHE A 92 1.07 -10.81 3.33
C PHE A 92 0.13 -11.79 2.61
N PHE A 93 0.41 -12.13 1.35
CA PHE A 93 -0.44 -13.05 0.59
C PHE A 93 -0.27 -14.49 1.04
N LYS A 94 0.94 -14.91 1.45
CA LYS A 94 1.15 -16.21 2.11
C LYS A 94 0.33 -16.34 3.39
N ALA A 95 0.42 -15.35 4.28
CA ALA A 95 -0.37 -15.32 5.51
C ALA A 95 -1.88 -15.31 5.22
N ARG A 96 -2.30 -14.64 4.15
CA ARG A 96 -3.71 -14.60 3.71
C ARG A 96 -4.21 -15.95 3.20
N ASN A 97 -3.42 -16.62 2.37
CA ASN A 97 -3.79 -17.93 1.82
C ASN A 97 -3.94 -18.98 2.92
N ASN A 98 -3.14 -18.88 3.99
CA ASN A 98 -3.21 -19.74 5.17
C ASN A 98 -4.49 -19.54 6.01
N LEU A 99 -5.32 -18.53 5.73
CA LEU A 99 -6.64 -18.40 6.37
C LEU A 99 -7.64 -19.43 5.83
N THR A 100 -7.41 -19.95 4.62
CA THR A 100 -8.28 -20.96 4.01
C THR A 100 -8.19 -22.26 4.82
N GLY A 101 -9.34 -22.78 5.29
CA GLY A 101 -9.40 -23.97 6.12
C GLY A 101 -9.20 -23.73 7.63
N THR A 102 -9.20 -22.48 8.08
CA THR A 102 -9.25 -22.16 9.51
C THR A 102 -10.69 -22.10 10.01
N ASP A 103 -11.00 -22.76 11.13
CA ASP A 103 -12.35 -22.75 11.74
C ASP A 103 -12.71 -21.41 12.39
N VAL A 104 -11.73 -20.73 13.00
CA VAL A 104 -11.93 -19.46 13.72
C VAL A 104 -10.92 -18.40 13.27
N ILE A 105 -11.41 -17.30 12.72
CA ILE A 105 -10.60 -16.16 12.28
C ILE A 105 -10.86 -14.96 13.19
N VAL A 106 -9.79 -14.39 13.74
CA VAL A 106 -9.86 -13.14 14.51
C VAL A 106 -9.39 -12.01 13.59
N ALA A 107 -10.26 -11.02 13.37
CA ALA A 107 -10.02 -9.89 12.49
C ALA A 107 -10.48 -8.58 13.14
N ASN A 108 -9.81 -7.46 12.84
CA ASN A 108 -10.32 -6.14 13.22
C ASN A 108 -11.53 -5.78 12.34
N HIS A 109 -12.49 -5.05 12.91
CA HIS A 109 -13.60 -4.40 12.22
C HIS A 109 -13.21 -3.75 10.88
N ASP A 110 -12.07 -3.04 10.84
CA ASP A 110 -11.63 -2.38 9.61
C ASP A 110 -11.39 -3.36 8.46
N LEU A 111 -10.88 -4.56 8.77
CA LEU A 111 -10.63 -5.60 7.79
C LEU A 111 -11.95 -6.21 7.30
N VAL A 112 -12.89 -6.47 8.22
CA VAL A 112 -14.22 -7.00 7.88
C VAL A 112 -14.98 -6.02 6.99
N LEU A 113 -15.03 -4.74 7.36
CA LEU A 113 -15.71 -3.71 6.58
C LEU A 113 -15.05 -3.47 5.22
N SER A 114 -13.72 -3.54 5.14
CA SER A 114 -13.00 -3.44 3.87
C SER A 114 -13.34 -4.60 2.93
N ASP A 115 -13.44 -5.83 3.45
CA ASP A 115 -13.80 -7.01 2.66
C ASP A 115 -15.25 -6.91 2.14
N LEU A 116 -16.18 -6.52 3.01
CA LEU A 116 -17.58 -6.28 2.65
C LEU A 116 -17.71 -5.19 1.57
N GLY A 117 -16.92 -4.12 1.65
CA GLY A 117 -16.89 -3.07 0.63
C GLY A 117 -16.37 -3.52 -0.75
N LEU A 118 -15.65 -4.64 -0.81
CA LEU A 118 -15.21 -5.28 -2.06
C LEU A 118 -16.21 -6.32 -2.60
N GLY A 119 -17.34 -6.54 -1.91
CA GLY A 119 -18.35 -7.54 -2.26
C GLY A 119 -18.42 -8.74 -1.30
N GLY A 120 -17.49 -8.84 -0.34
CA GLY A 120 -17.40 -9.96 0.61
C GLY A 120 -16.80 -11.22 0.00
N GLY A 121 -15.95 -11.93 0.75
CA GLY A 121 -15.38 -13.20 0.29
C GLY A 121 -14.08 -13.06 -0.52
N VAL A 122 -13.51 -11.85 -0.62
CA VAL A 122 -12.27 -11.60 -1.37
C VAL A 122 -11.04 -11.82 -0.49
N VAL A 123 -11.16 -11.45 0.79
CA VAL A 123 -10.08 -11.43 1.78
C VAL A 123 -10.40 -12.33 2.97
N LEU A 124 -11.67 -12.43 3.35
CA LEU A 124 -12.19 -13.35 4.35
C LEU A 124 -13.06 -14.42 3.65
N PRO A 125 -13.43 -15.52 4.32
CA PRO A 125 -14.40 -16.47 3.77
C PRO A 125 -15.71 -15.77 3.40
N ALA A 126 -16.47 -16.38 2.49
CA ALA A 126 -17.71 -15.79 2.00
C ALA A 126 -18.66 -15.49 3.18
N PRO A 127 -19.34 -14.33 3.19
CA PRO A 127 -20.24 -13.97 4.30
C PRO A 127 -21.35 -15.00 4.54
N GLU A 128 -21.82 -15.65 3.47
CA GLU A 128 -22.83 -16.71 3.52
C GLU A 128 -22.34 -18.02 4.19
N GLU A 129 -21.04 -18.24 4.23
CA GLU A 129 -20.39 -19.39 4.88
C GLU A 129 -19.81 -19.03 6.25
N SER A 130 -20.04 -17.82 6.74
CA SER A 130 -19.36 -17.25 7.91
C SER A 130 -20.33 -16.80 9.00
N ILE A 131 -19.93 -16.98 10.26
CA ILE A 131 -20.60 -16.38 11.42
C ILE A 131 -19.71 -15.25 11.95
N TYR A 132 -20.28 -14.05 12.07
CA TYR A 132 -19.58 -12.87 12.59
C TYR A 132 -19.92 -12.65 14.07
N VAL A 133 -18.88 -12.54 14.90
CA VAL A 133 -18.99 -12.09 16.29
C VAL A 133 -18.23 -10.78 16.40
N PHE A 134 -18.96 -9.69 16.61
CA PHE A 134 -18.38 -8.35 16.77
C PHE A 134 -18.24 -8.03 18.26
N ASP A 135 -17.00 -8.07 18.74
CA ASP A 135 -16.66 -7.54 20.05
C ASP A 135 -16.63 -6.00 19.99
N GLU A 136 -16.99 -5.31 21.07
CA GLU A 136 -17.05 -3.84 21.11
C GLU A 136 -17.84 -3.20 19.95
N ALA A 137 -18.97 -3.81 19.59
CA ALA A 137 -19.81 -3.43 18.45
C ALA A 137 -20.32 -1.98 18.47
N HIS A 138 -20.20 -1.28 19.62
CA HIS A 138 -20.54 0.12 19.76
C HIS A 138 -19.68 1.04 18.86
N HIS A 139 -18.48 0.61 18.44
CA HIS A 139 -17.64 1.32 17.47
C HIS A 139 -18.03 1.09 16.00
N LEU A 140 -18.87 0.08 15.72
CA LEU A 140 -19.18 -0.34 14.36
C LEU A 140 -19.85 0.74 13.51
N PRO A 141 -20.80 1.56 14.02
CA PRO A 141 -21.44 2.60 13.22
C PRO A 141 -20.46 3.64 12.68
N GLU A 142 -19.56 4.13 13.53
CA GLU A 142 -18.54 5.11 13.15
C GLU A 142 -17.56 4.54 12.12
N LYS A 143 -17.08 3.31 12.36
CA LYS A 143 -16.19 2.63 11.40
C LYS A 143 -16.86 2.40 10.05
N THR A 144 -18.12 1.98 10.05
CA THR A 144 -18.90 1.78 8.82
C THR A 144 -19.03 3.08 8.04
N GLN A 145 -19.43 4.18 8.69
CA GLN A 145 -19.50 5.49 8.02
C GLN A 145 -18.16 5.91 7.42
N ASN A 146 -17.05 5.67 8.13
CA ASN A 146 -15.73 6.00 7.62
C ASN A 146 -15.30 5.15 6.40
N HIS A 147 -15.68 3.87 6.35
CA HIS A 147 -15.35 2.98 5.21
C HIS A 147 -16.23 3.25 3.98
N PHE A 148 -17.51 3.57 4.18
CA PHE A 148 -18.48 3.76 3.10
C PHE A 148 -18.72 5.23 2.74
N SER A 149 -17.91 6.16 3.25
CA SER A 149 -17.95 7.58 2.86
C SER A 149 -16.79 7.96 1.94
N ALA A 150 -17.06 8.84 0.99
CA ALA A 150 -16.05 9.49 0.18
C ALA A 150 -15.93 10.96 0.58
N ARG A 151 -14.70 11.51 0.56
CA ARG A 151 -14.43 12.92 0.85
C ARG A 151 -13.56 13.51 -0.25
N ALA A 152 -13.94 14.67 -0.77
CA ALA A 152 -13.16 15.42 -1.76
C ALA A 152 -12.93 16.85 -1.27
N ARG A 153 -11.71 17.37 -1.43
CA ARG A 153 -11.37 18.74 -1.06
C ARG A 153 -11.42 19.64 -2.29
N LEU A 154 -12.56 20.29 -2.52
CA LEU A 154 -12.79 21.08 -3.74
C LEU A 154 -11.69 22.12 -4.02
N LYS A 155 -11.38 22.99 -3.05
CA LYS A 155 -10.36 24.04 -3.24
C LYS A 155 -8.97 23.48 -3.50
N GLY A 156 -8.57 22.45 -2.76
CA GLY A 156 -7.26 21.81 -2.94
C GLY A 156 -7.15 21.11 -4.29
N THR A 157 -8.23 20.46 -4.73
CA THR A 157 -8.31 19.84 -6.06
C THR A 157 -8.22 20.89 -7.17
N MET A 158 -8.91 22.03 -7.04
CA MET A 158 -8.79 23.14 -8.00
C MET A 158 -7.36 23.68 -8.08
N THR A 159 -6.73 23.97 -6.95
CA THR A 159 -5.32 24.45 -6.93
C THR A 159 -4.36 23.42 -7.52
N TRP A 160 -4.59 22.13 -7.28
CA TRP A 160 -3.81 21.06 -7.90
C TRP A 160 -4.00 21.01 -9.42
N PHE A 161 -5.22 21.20 -9.94
CA PHE A 161 -5.47 21.31 -11.38
C PHE A 161 -4.71 22.47 -12.02
N ASP A 162 -4.69 23.65 -11.37
CA ASP A 162 -3.92 24.81 -11.86
C ASP A 162 -2.41 24.52 -11.90
N GLN A 163 -1.90 23.82 -10.88
CA GLN A 163 -0.49 23.37 -10.84
C GLN A 163 -0.17 22.39 -11.96
N VAL A 164 -1.03 21.39 -12.19
CA VAL A 164 -0.86 20.44 -13.31
C VAL A 164 -0.81 21.18 -14.64
N ASN A 165 -1.72 22.13 -14.88
CA ASN A 165 -1.74 22.91 -16.11
C ASN A 165 -0.42 23.70 -16.30
N THR A 166 0.08 24.31 -15.24
CA THR A 166 1.36 25.02 -15.24
C THR A 166 2.54 24.08 -15.50
N THR A 167 2.61 22.93 -14.80
CA THR A 167 3.67 21.94 -14.97
C THR A 167 3.68 21.38 -16.39
N VAL A 168 2.53 21.05 -16.96
CA VAL A 168 2.51 20.55 -18.34
C VAL A 168 2.89 21.65 -19.33
N GLY A 169 2.45 22.90 -19.13
CA GLY A 169 2.89 24.04 -19.94
C GLY A 169 4.42 24.19 -19.98
N THR A 170 5.08 24.11 -18.81
CA THR A 170 6.55 24.15 -18.71
C THR A 170 7.24 22.95 -19.34
N MET A 171 6.68 21.74 -19.23
CA MET A 171 7.22 20.55 -19.91
C MET A 171 7.14 20.68 -21.44
N THR A 172 6.05 21.23 -21.96
CA THR A 172 5.86 21.44 -23.41
C THR A 172 6.92 22.37 -24.01
N GLN A 173 7.41 23.34 -23.23
CA GLN A 173 8.52 24.22 -23.63
C GLN A 173 9.89 23.55 -23.57
N ARG A 174 10.04 22.47 -22.78
CA ARG A 174 11.32 21.83 -22.47
C ARG A 174 11.61 20.59 -23.32
N PHE A 175 10.59 20.02 -23.98
CA PHE A 175 10.74 18.85 -24.85
C PHE A 175 10.54 19.22 -26.34
N GLU A 176 11.40 18.68 -27.22
CA GLU A 176 11.49 19.01 -28.66
C GLU A 176 10.28 18.56 -29.51
N ARG A 177 9.28 17.87 -28.94
CA ARG A 177 8.06 17.43 -29.65
C ARG A 177 6.77 18.02 -29.03
N PRO A 178 6.55 19.33 -29.17
CA PRO A 178 5.41 20.01 -28.54
C PRO A 178 4.04 19.57 -29.07
N ALA A 179 3.93 19.05 -30.29
CA ALA A 179 2.64 18.76 -30.93
C ALA A 179 1.82 17.62 -30.27
N GLU A 180 2.48 16.54 -29.81
CA GLU A 180 1.77 15.45 -29.12
C GLU A 180 1.34 15.86 -27.71
N LEU A 181 2.22 16.57 -26.99
CA LEU A 181 1.92 17.11 -25.66
C LEU A 181 0.82 18.17 -25.71
N LEU A 182 0.86 19.11 -26.67
CA LEU A 182 -0.21 20.10 -26.87
C LEU A 182 -1.55 19.42 -27.15
N ASN A 183 -1.58 18.39 -27.99
CA ASN A 183 -2.80 17.66 -28.30
C ASN A 183 -3.39 16.94 -27.08
N LEU A 184 -2.53 16.48 -26.16
CA LEU A 184 -2.96 15.83 -24.92
C LEU A 184 -3.49 16.85 -23.90
N VAL A 185 -2.79 17.98 -23.74
CA VAL A 185 -3.19 19.11 -22.89
C VAL A 185 -4.50 19.72 -23.35
N THR A 186 -4.65 19.96 -24.65
CA THR A 186 -5.85 20.59 -25.21
C THR A 186 -7.08 19.69 -25.06
N ARG A 187 -6.90 18.36 -25.12
CA ARG A 187 -7.96 17.40 -24.80
C ARG A 187 -8.32 17.43 -23.31
N LEU A 188 -7.32 17.35 -22.44
CA LEU A 188 -7.52 17.42 -20.98
C LEU A 188 -8.23 18.71 -20.57
N ALA A 189 -7.85 19.86 -21.12
CA ALA A 189 -8.45 21.16 -20.82
C ALA A 189 -9.93 21.24 -21.27
N LYS A 190 -10.29 20.57 -22.38
CA LYS A 190 -11.67 20.49 -22.89
C LYS A 190 -12.58 19.64 -22.01
N ASP A 191 -12.04 18.57 -21.42
CA ASP A 191 -12.80 17.66 -20.57
C ASP A 191 -12.98 18.21 -19.14
N THR A 192 -12.21 19.24 -18.76
CA THR A 192 -12.27 19.89 -17.43
C THR A 192 -13.07 21.19 -17.39
N ALA A 193 -13.60 21.68 -18.53
CA ALA A 193 -14.40 22.91 -18.64
C ALA A 193 -15.90 22.60 -18.70
#